data_AF-A0A089IZB5-F1
#
_entry.id   AF-A0A089IZB5-F1
#
_cell.length_a   1.000
_cell.length_b   1.000
_cell.length_c   1.000
_cell.angle_alpha   90.00
_cell.angle_beta   90.00
_cell.angle_gamma   90.00
#
_symmetry.space_group_name_H-M   'P 1'
#
loop_
_entity.id
_entity.type
_entity.pdbx_description
1 polymer ?
#
loop_
_entity_poly.entity_id
_entity_poly.type
_entity_poly.pdbx_seq_one_letter_code
_entity_poly.pdbx_strand_id
1 'polypeptide(L)'
;MFGLFKKKRITLEDQINTLNELGISLETNISIDYLFEHFDREEYEQDPYYTLLIVMGGEFGNEKDELVIVSNDVWHFDMECVEDEDIYAELANKMIILAKGKLPLQNIKSMVDHDHEVAWFSFELYNKEYNWELQYNYDWFDIGFVEKFSDLCSELQLEERYIFLNLEQDCIISFCTLDQYNQLNKLMKYKFEFMA
;
A
#
# COMPACT_ATOMS: atom_id res chain seq x y z
N MET A 1 -37.12 -11.57 24.87
CA MET A 1 -36.36 -10.30 25.03
C MET A 1 -34.95 -10.55 24.55
N PHE A 2 -34.67 -10.25 23.29
CA PHE A 2 -33.31 -10.30 22.75
C PHE A 2 -32.68 -8.95 23.00
N GLY A 3 -31.74 -8.89 23.95
CA GLY A 3 -30.91 -7.71 24.16
C GLY A 3 -30.07 -7.49 22.91
N LEU A 4 -30.37 -6.45 22.15
CA LEU A 4 -29.49 -5.93 21.11
C LEU A 4 -28.22 -5.44 21.81
N PHE A 5 -27.18 -6.27 21.84
CA PHE A 5 -25.83 -5.80 22.11
C PHE A 5 -25.47 -4.85 20.97
N LYS A 6 -25.63 -3.54 21.21
CA LYS A 6 -25.15 -2.50 20.29
C LYS A 6 -23.63 -2.68 20.26
N LYS A 7 -23.09 -3.19 19.16
CA LYS A 7 -21.64 -3.29 18.94
C LYS A 7 -21.07 -1.89 19.20
N LYS A 8 -20.06 -1.78 20.07
CA LYS A 8 -19.42 -0.48 20.35
C LYS A 8 -18.91 0.07 19.01
N ARG A 9 -19.36 1.28 18.64
CA ARG A 9 -18.86 1.98 17.46
C ARG A 9 -17.38 2.32 17.69
N ILE A 10 -16.52 2.04 16.73
CA ILE A 10 -15.09 2.36 16.80
C ILE A 10 -14.95 3.78 16.24
N THR A 11 -14.54 4.71 17.08
CA THR A 11 -14.38 6.12 16.69
C THR A 11 -13.19 6.28 15.76
N LEU A 12 -13.15 7.32 14.93
CA LEU A 12 -11.99 7.61 14.06
C LEU A 12 -10.69 7.73 14.86
N GLU A 13 -10.73 8.36 16.03
CA GLU A 13 -9.59 8.50 16.93
C GLU A 13 -9.11 7.14 17.47
N ASP A 14 -10.03 6.25 17.85
CA ASP A 14 -9.67 4.88 18.24
C ASP A 14 -9.04 4.12 17.07
N GLN A 15 -9.51 4.33 15.84
CA GLN A 15 -8.94 3.72 14.64
C GLN A 15 -7.50 4.18 14.40
N ILE A 16 -7.25 5.50 14.43
CA ILE A 16 -5.92 6.08 14.27
C ILE A 16 -4.96 5.55 15.34
N ASN A 17 -5.38 5.55 16.61
CA ASN A 17 -4.56 5.03 17.71
C ASN A 17 -4.22 3.55 17.52
N THR A 18 -5.20 2.74 17.13
CA THR A 18 -5.01 1.30 16.90
C THR A 18 -4.07 1.04 15.72
N LEU A 19 -4.22 1.75 14.60
CA LEU A 19 -3.30 1.61 13.46
C LEU A 19 -1.88 2.05 13.83
N ASN A 20 -1.75 3.13 14.60
CA ASN A 20 -0.45 3.62 15.05
C ASN A 20 0.26 2.59 15.95
N GLU A 21 -0.47 1.91 16.84
CA GLU A 21 0.06 0.79 17.63
C GLU A 21 0.52 -0.40 16.76
N LEU A 22 -0.08 -0.57 15.57
CA LEU A 22 0.34 -1.55 14.57
C LEU A 22 1.46 -1.06 13.65
N GLY A 23 1.93 0.18 13.80
CA GLY A 23 3.01 0.77 13.00
C GLY A 23 2.54 1.41 11.69
N ILE A 24 1.23 1.70 11.57
CA ILE A 24 0.62 2.45 10.47
C ILE A 24 0.16 3.81 11.03
N SER A 25 0.83 4.88 10.63
CA SER A 25 0.74 6.19 11.25
C SER A 25 0.46 7.28 10.21
N LEU A 26 -0.21 8.33 10.65
CA LEU A 26 -0.35 9.55 9.86
C LEU A 26 0.98 10.30 9.84
N GLU A 27 1.28 10.96 8.73
CA GLU A 27 2.38 11.90 8.66
C GLU A 27 2.19 13.05 9.65
N THR A 28 3.30 13.56 10.20
CA THR A 28 3.26 14.51 11.35
C THR A 28 2.54 15.82 11.07
N ASN A 29 2.39 16.20 9.80
CA ASN A 29 1.70 17.39 9.34
C ASN A 29 0.21 17.14 9.01
N ILE A 30 -0.29 15.91 9.14
CA ILE A 30 -1.67 15.55 8.83
C ILE A 30 -2.51 15.63 10.12
N SER A 31 -3.56 16.44 10.06
CA SER A 31 -4.53 16.57 11.14
C SER A 31 -5.73 15.64 10.91
N ILE A 32 -6.52 15.41 11.97
CA ILE A 32 -7.83 14.76 11.83
C ILE A 32 -8.77 15.61 10.95
N ASP A 33 -8.65 16.93 10.99
CA ASP A 33 -9.48 17.82 10.16
C ASP A 33 -9.25 17.57 8.67
N TYR A 34 -8.00 17.27 8.26
CA TYR A 34 -7.69 16.87 6.89
C TYR A 34 -8.44 15.60 6.48
N LEU A 35 -8.57 14.61 7.37
CA LEU A 35 -9.34 13.40 7.09
C LEU A 35 -10.82 13.71 6.82
N PHE A 36 -11.38 14.76 7.44
CA PHE A 36 -12.75 15.19 7.20
C PHE A 36 -12.97 15.93 5.88
N GLU A 37 -11.90 16.28 5.16
CA GLU A 37 -12.01 16.80 3.79
C GLU A 37 -12.38 15.70 2.79
N HIS A 38 -12.13 14.42 3.13
CA HIS A 38 -12.39 13.27 2.27
C HIS A 38 -13.70 12.54 2.58
N PHE A 39 -13.97 12.29 3.86
CA PHE A 39 -15.16 11.58 4.31
C PHE A 39 -15.67 12.16 5.62
N ASP A 40 -16.98 12.09 5.85
CA ASP A 40 -17.52 12.48 7.14
C ASP A 40 -17.19 11.46 8.24
N ARG A 41 -17.35 11.87 9.50
CA ARG A 41 -17.12 10.98 10.65
C ARG A 41 -17.96 9.71 10.57
N GLU A 42 -19.18 9.81 10.08
CA GLU A 42 -20.06 8.65 10.05
C GLU A 42 -19.54 7.57 9.10
N GLU A 43 -19.01 7.96 7.94
CA GLU A 43 -18.40 7.05 6.96
C GLU A 43 -17.20 6.30 7.54
N TYR A 44 -16.26 6.99 8.20
CA TYR A 44 -15.13 6.33 8.87
C TYR A 44 -15.58 5.35 9.96
N GLU A 45 -16.64 5.67 10.69
CA GLU A 45 -17.11 4.83 11.80
C GLU A 45 -18.12 3.76 11.34
N GLN A 46 -18.54 3.75 10.07
CA GLN A 46 -19.39 2.72 9.45
C GLN A 46 -18.57 1.54 8.91
N ASP A 47 -17.44 1.80 8.23
CA ASP A 47 -16.47 0.76 7.82
C ASP A 47 -15.07 1.07 8.42
N PRO A 48 -14.90 0.82 9.73
CA PRO A 48 -13.70 1.22 10.45
C PRO A 48 -12.46 0.54 9.88
N TYR A 49 -11.35 1.26 9.92
CA TYR A 49 -10.04 0.91 9.35
C TYR A 49 -10.01 0.87 7.82
N TYR A 50 -11.05 0.37 7.16
CA TYR A 50 -11.10 0.32 5.70
C TYR A 50 -11.08 1.71 5.07
N THR A 51 -12.05 2.57 5.40
CA THR A 51 -12.11 3.94 4.87
C THR A 51 -10.89 4.75 5.27
N LEU A 52 -10.38 4.52 6.49
CA LEU A 52 -9.17 5.19 6.96
C LEU A 52 -7.93 4.77 6.16
N LEU A 53 -7.73 3.48 5.89
CA LEU A 53 -6.57 3.01 5.11
C LEU A 53 -6.60 3.48 3.65
N ILE A 54 -7.79 3.62 3.05
CA ILE A 54 -7.96 4.26 1.73
C ILE A 54 -7.40 5.68 1.77
N VAL A 55 -7.83 6.50 2.73
CA VAL A 55 -7.35 7.89 2.82
C VAL A 55 -5.88 7.96 3.23
N MET A 56 -5.41 7.05 4.09
CA MET A 56 -4.00 7.03 4.49
C MET A 56 -3.07 6.64 3.36
N GLY A 57 -3.48 5.73 2.48
CA GLY A 57 -2.67 5.26 1.36
C GLY A 57 -2.86 6.04 0.06
N GLY A 58 -3.94 6.82 -0.04
CA GLY A 58 -4.32 7.50 -1.26
C GLY A 58 -3.40 8.65 -1.65
N GLU A 59 -3.38 8.93 -2.94
CA GLU A 59 -2.60 10.01 -3.55
C GLU A 59 -3.50 11.20 -3.86
N PHE A 60 -3.48 12.21 -2.98
CA PHE A 60 -4.35 13.39 -3.10
C PHE A 60 -3.54 14.62 -3.46
N GLY A 61 -4.03 15.44 -4.39
CA GLY A 61 -3.51 16.78 -4.65
C GLY A 61 -4.09 17.80 -3.67
N ASN A 62 -3.29 18.75 -3.21
CA ASN A 62 -3.79 19.95 -2.52
C ASN A 62 -4.26 21.02 -3.53
N GLU A 63 -4.69 22.18 -3.05
CA GLU A 63 -5.15 23.32 -3.88
C GLU A 63 -4.11 23.85 -4.90
N LYS A 64 -2.85 23.42 -4.79
CA LYS A 64 -1.74 23.79 -5.69
C LYS A 64 -1.31 22.63 -6.59
N ASP A 65 -2.08 21.56 -6.65
CA ASP A 65 -1.76 20.30 -7.35
C ASP A 65 -0.46 19.64 -6.83
N GLU A 66 -0.07 19.91 -5.57
CA GLU A 66 1.04 19.20 -4.92
C GLU A 66 0.51 17.93 -4.24
N LEU A 67 1.23 16.81 -4.40
CA LEU A 67 0.90 15.54 -3.76
C LEU A 67 0.98 15.66 -2.23
N VAL A 68 -0.10 15.28 -1.55
CA VAL A 68 -0.19 15.16 -0.10
C VAL A 68 0.00 13.70 0.29
N ILE A 69 1.05 13.43 1.06
CA ILE A 69 1.33 12.12 1.62
C ILE A 69 0.65 12.04 2.99
N VAL A 70 -0.36 11.18 3.10
CA VAL A 70 -1.12 11.01 4.35
C VAL A 70 -0.41 10.02 5.28
N SER A 71 0.19 8.98 4.72
CA SER A 71 1.02 8.00 5.41
C SER A 71 2.09 7.44 4.47
N ASN A 72 3.27 7.14 4.99
CA ASN A 72 4.29 6.34 4.29
C ASN A 72 4.21 4.84 4.63
N ASP A 73 3.19 4.41 5.37
CA ASP A 73 3.06 3.03 5.88
C ASP A 73 2.08 2.18 5.08
N VAL A 74 1.30 2.81 4.22
CA VAL A 74 0.28 2.21 3.38
C VAL A 74 0.22 2.97 2.06
N TRP A 75 -0.12 2.27 0.98
CA TRP A 75 -0.30 2.84 -0.34
C TRP A 75 -1.58 2.28 -0.95
N HIS A 76 -2.43 3.16 -1.47
CA HIS A 76 -3.71 2.86 -2.09
C HIS A 76 -3.75 3.54 -3.46
N PHE A 77 -4.04 2.76 -4.50
CA PHE A 77 -4.03 3.24 -5.87
C PHE A 77 -4.94 2.39 -6.77
N ASP A 78 -5.35 2.99 -7.88
CA ASP A 78 -6.06 2.31 -8.97
C ASP A 78 -5.10 1.36 -9.70
N MET A 79 -5.51 0.12 -9.93
CA MET A 79 -4.67 -0.86 -10.62
C MET A 79 -4.57 -0.59 -12.13
N GLU A 80 -5.47 0.20 -12.74
CA GLU A 80 -5.36 0.72 -14.11
C GLU A 80 -4.34 1.89 -14.19
N CYS A 81 -3.08 1.63 -13.85
CA CYS A 81 -2.04 2.67 -13.72
C CYS A 81 -0.85 2.52 -14.66
N VAL A 82 -0.80 1.49 -15.51
CA VAL A 82 0.33 1.21 -16.41
C VAL A 82 0.15 1.95 -17.74
N GLU A 83 0.33 3.27 -17.70
CA GLU A 83 0.18 4.14 -18.88
C GLU A 83 1.52 4.55 -19.52
N ASP A 84 2.57 4.69 -18.71
CA ASP A 84 3.89 5.17 -19.12
C ASP A 84 4.91 4.04 -19.26
N GLU A 85 5.87 4.21 -20.17
CA GLU A 85 6.91 3.21 -20.46
C GLU A 85 7.76 2.87 -19.22
N ASP A 86 8.06 3.83 -18.34
CA ASP A 86 8.90 3.63 -17.15
C ASP A 86 8.12 3.59 -15.83
N ILE A 87 6.81 3.39 -15.86
CA ILE A 87 5.94 3.44 -14.69
C ILE A 87 6.38 2.52 -13.54
N TYR A 88 6.85 1.30 -13.82
CA TYR A 88 7.28 0.37 -12.77
C TYR A 88 8.49 0.87 -11.95
N ALA A 89 9.30 1.79 -12.48
CA ALA A 89 10.33 2.47 -11.71
C ALA A 89 9.73 3.42 -10.67
N GLU A 90 8.63 4.09 -11.00
CA GLU A 90 7.88 4.94 -10.08
C GLU A 90 7.16 4.11 -9.02
N LEU A 91 6.48 3.02 -9.43
CA LEU A 91 5.80 2.11 -8.50
C LEU A 91 6.80 1.44 -7.55
N ALA A 92 8.01 1.10 -8.02
CA ALA A 92 9.09 0.61 -7.16
C ALA A 92 9.49 1.62 -6.08
N ASN A 93 9.48 2.92 -6.38
CA ASN A 93 9.79 3.93 -5.36
C ASN A 93 8.75 3.92 -4.23
N LYS A 94 7.46 3.69 -4.53
CA LYS A 94 6.42 3.50 -3.51
C LYS A 94 6.70 2.27 -2.65
N MET A 95 7.07 1.16 -3.27
CA MET A 95 7.47 -0.06 -2.56
C MET A 95 8.67 0.19 -1.63
N ILE A 96 9.68 0.95 -2.08
CA ILE A 96 10.87 1.28 -1.28
C ILE A 96 10.53 2.16 -0.07
N ILE A 97 9.61 3.13 -0.26
CA ILE A 97 9.10 3.98 0.82
C ILE A 97 8.44 3.12 1.91
N LEU A 98 7.54 2.21 1.52
CA LEU A 98 6.88 1.27 2.45
C LEU A 98 7.90 0.41 3.21
N ALA A 99 9.00 0.00 2.55
CA ALA A 99 10.06 -0.79 3.16
C ALA A 99 10.95 -0.01 4.13
N LYS A 100 10.77 1.31 4.29
CA LYS A 100 11.46 2.16 5.27
C LYS A 100 12.99 2.00 5.26
N GLY A 101 13.56 1.95 4.05
CA GLY A 101 15.01 1.83 3.84
C GLY A 101 15.59 0.42 3.96
N LYS A 102 14.77 -0.62 4.21
CA LYS A 102 15.24 -2.03 4.21
C LYS A 102 15.59 -2.56 2.83
N LEU A 103 15.03 -1.94 1.79
CA LEU A 103 15.29 -2.23 0.39
C LEU A 103 15.89 -1.01 -0.32
N PRO A 104 17.18 -0.69 -0.09
CA PRO A 104 17.84 0.46 -0.71
C PRO A 104 18.24 0.16 -2.15
N LEU A 105 17.25 -0.04 -3.02
CA LEU A 105 17.46 -0.27 -4.45
C LEU A 105 18.14 0.95 -5.09
N GLN A 106 19.00 0.67 -6.07
CA GLN A 106 19.74 1.67 -6.83
C GLN A 106 19.63 1.36 -8.32
N ASN A 107 19.97 2.34 -9.16
CA ASN A 107 20.02 2.18 -10.61
C ASN A 107 18.72 1.56 -11.21
N ILE A 108 17.58 1.97 -10.64
CA ILE A 108 16.25 1.46 -10.99
C ILE A 108 15.89 1.88 -12.41
N LYS A 109 15.41 0.93 -13.20
CA LYS A 109 14.91 1.12 -14.57
C LYS A 109 13.76 0.17 -14.83
N SER A 110 12.81 0.60 -15.63
CA SER A 110 11.79 -0.27 -16.20
C SER A 110 11.51 0.10 -17.64
N MET A 111 10.79 -0.79 -18.32
CA MET A 111 10.19 -0.54 -19.61
C MET A 111 8.89 -1.33 -19.70
N VAL A 112 7.86 -0.69 -20.26
CA VAL A 112 6.63 -1.30 -20.73
C VAL A 112 6.54 -0.95 -22.21
N ASP A 113 6.54 -1.99 -23.05
CA ASP A 113 6.41 -1.87 -24.49
C ASP A 113 5.06 -2.45 -24.89
N HIS A 114 4.08 -1.57 -25.11
CA HIS A 114 2.72 -1.93 -25.49
C HIS A 114 2.62 -2.52 -26.91
N ASP A 115 3.54 -2.18 -27.81
CA ASP A 115 3.56 -2.69 -29.18
C ASP A 115 4.00 -4.16 -29.23
N HIS A 116 4.92 -4.55 -28.34
CA HIS A 116 5.47 -5.90 -28.25
C HIS A 116 4.93 -6.72 -27.06
N GLU A 117 4.04 -6.13 -26.24
CA GLU A 117 3.42 -6.77 -25.07
C GLU A 117 4.43 -7.31 -24.06
N VAL A 118 5.49 -6.52 -23.79
CA VAL A 118 6.55 -6.90 -22.83
C VAL A 118 6.74 -5.83 -21.76
N ALA A 119 7.00 -6.27 -20.54
CA ALA A 119 7.34 -5.40 -19.43
C ALA A 119 8.50 -5.99 -18.62
N TRP A 120 9.42 -5.14 -18.19
CA TRP A 120 10.54 -5.54 -17.32
C TRP A 120 10.91 -4.44 -16.33
N PHE A 121 11.54 -4.88 -15.25
CA PHE A 121 12.07 -4.02 -14.20
C PHE A 121 13.45 -4.50 -13.78
N SER A 122 14.39 -3.58 -13.61
CA SER A 122 15.77 -3.88 -13.23
C SER A 122 16.29 -2.89 -12.20
N PHE A 123 17.18 -3.37 -11.33
CA PHE A 123 17.78 -2.56 -10.27
C PHE A 123 19.05 -3.23 -9.74
N GLU A 124 19.78 -2.49 -8.92
CA GLU A 124 20.89 -2.98 -8.12
C GLU A 124 20.53 -2.96 -6.63
N LEU A 125 20.91 -4.03 -5.93
CA LEU A 125 20.78 -4.11 -4.48
C LEU A 125 21.99 -4.84 -3.90
N TYR A 126 22.69 -4.19 -2.96
CA TYR A 126 23.92 -4.71 -2.35
C TYR A 126 24.96 -5.22 -3.38
N ASN A 127 25.15 -4.46 -4.46
CA ASN A 127 26.04 -4.77 -5.61
C ASN A 127 25.65 -6.02 -6.41
N LYS A 128 24.42 -6.52 -6.26
CA LYS A 128 23.84 -7.53 -7.13
C LYS A 128 22.82 -6.88 -8.06
N GLU A 129 22.92 -7.21 -9.34
CA GLU A 129 21.95 -6.79 -10.35
C GLU A 129 20.77 -7.76 -10.37
N TYR A 130 19.58 -7.20 -10.44
CA TYR A 130 18.31 -7.91 -10.57
C TYR A 130 17.63 -7.45 -11.86
N ASN A 131 17.09 -8.42 -12.60
CA ASN A 131 16.26 -8.16 -13.76
C ASN A 131 15.04 -9.07 -13.68
N TRP A 132 13.86 -8.47 -13.64
CA TRP A 132 12.58 -9.13 -13.49
C TRP A 132 11.76 -8.91 -14.75
N GLU A 133 11.35 -10.02 -15.37
CA GLU A 133 10.25 -10.00 -16.31
C GLU A 133 8.93 -9.81 -15.54
N LEU A 134 8.11 -8.89 -16.03
CA LEU A 134 6.80 -8.57 -15.48
C LEU A 134 5.71 -9.11 -16.41
N GLN A 135 4.55 -9.41 -15.84
CA GLN A 135 3.39 -9.77 -16.64
C GLN A 135 2.84 -8.51 -17.32
N TYR A 136 2.86 -8.50 -18.65
CA TYR A 136 2.14 -7.48 -19.40
C TYR A 136 0.64 -7.72 -19.30
N ASN A 137 -0.11 -6.71 -18.86
CA ASN A 137 -1.57 -6.76 -18.74
C ASN A 137 -2.20 -5.43 -19.16
N TYR A 138 -1.84 -4.93 -20.35
CA TYR A 138 -2.30 -3.63 -20.84
C TYR A 138 -1.96 -2.51 -19.86
N ASP A 139 -2.96 -1.79 -19.37
CA ASP A 139 -2.91 -0.71 -18.39
C ASP A 139 -2.99 -1.20 -16.94
N TRP A 140 -3.13 -2.51 -16.70
CA TRP A 140 -3.26 -3.06 -15.36
C TRP A 140 -1.91 -3.40 -14.72
N PHE A 141 -1.80 -3.08 -13.44
CA PHE A 141 -0.68 -3.41 -12.56
C PHE A 141 -0.47 -4.93 -12.44
N ASP A 142 0.80 -5.36 -12.55
CA ASP A 142 1.21 -6.74 -12.29
C ASP A 142 1.31 -6.98 -10.78
N ILE A 143 0.34 -7.70 -10.20
CA ILE A 143 0.36 -8.11 -8.79
C ILE A 143 1.61 -8.96 -8.47
N GLY A 144 2.12 -9.71 -9.45
CA GLY A 144 3.37 -10.47 -9.34
C GLY A 144 4.59 -9.59 -9.05
N PHE A 145 4.50 -8.28 -9.32
CA PHE A 145 5.52 -7.31 -8.90
C PHE A 145 5.65 -7.24 -7.38
N VAL A 146 4.52 -7.27 -6.66
CA VAL A 146 4.49 -7.28 -5.19
C VAL A 146 5.07 -8.58 -4.64
N GLU A 147 4.75 -9.72 -5.28
CA GLU A 147 5.31 -11.03 -4.93
C GLU A 147 6.84 -11.03 -5.07
N LYS A 148 7.38 -10.52 -6.19
CA LYS A 148 8.84 -10.44 -6.41
C LYS A 148 9.55 -9.59 -5.35
N PHE A 149 8.93 -8.49 -4.92
CA PHE A 149 9.43 -7.67 -3.81
C PHE A 149 9.42 -8.43 -2.47
N SER A 150 8.38 -9.23 -2.21
CA SER A 150 8.32 -10.10 -1.04
C SER A 150 9.33 -11.25 -1.09
N ASP A 151 9.55 -11.85 -2.26
CA ASP A 151 10.61 -12.85 -2.49
C ASP A 151 11.99 -12.25 -2.21
N LEU A 152 12.21 -11.00 -2.62
CA LEU A 152 13.44 -10.27 -2.30
C LEU A 152 13.64 -10.10 -0.79
N CYS A 153 12.56 -9.84 -0.05
CA CYS A 153 12.60 -9.79 1.42
C CYS A 153 12.94 -11.16 2.02
N SER A 154 12.44 -12.25 1.44
CA SER A 154 12.81 -13.62 1.80
C SER A 154 14.29 -13.91 1.53
N GLU A 155 14.83 -13.50 0.38
CA GLU A 155 16.25 -13.63 0.04
C GLU A 155 17.14 -12.92 1.07
N LEU A 156 16.73 -11.72 1.49
CA LEU A 156 17.44 -10.90 2.47
C LEU A 156 17.17 -11.30 3.94
N GLN A 157 16.36 -12.33 4.17
CA GLN A 157 15.99 -12.80 5.51
C GLN A 157 15.35 -11.71 6.39
N LEU A 158 14.59 -10.80 5.77
CA LEU A 158 13.80 -9.82 6.52
C LEU A 158 12.62 -10.53 7.21
N GLU A 159 12.17 -9.98 8.34
CA GLU A 159 10.99 -10.49 9.04
C GLU A 159 9.68 -9.97 8.41
N GLU A 160 9.74 -8.82 7.75
CA GLU A 160 8.60 -8.17 7.10
C GLU A 160 8.39 -8.63 5.67
N ARG A 161 7.14 -8.58 5.23
CA ARG A 161 6.71 -8.81 3.86
C ARG A 161 5.75 -7.72 3.42
N TYR A 162 5.59 -7.60 2.11
CA TYR A 162 4.48 -6.85 1.56
C TYR A 162 3.18 -7.63 1.76
N ILE A 163 2.12 -6.89 2.06
CA ILE A 163 0.77 -7.40 2.16
C ILE A 163 -0.09 -6.65 1.15
N PHE A 164 -1.03 -7.37 0.54
CA PHE A 164 -1.82 -6.86 -0.58
C PHE A 164 -3.30 -7.07 -0.33
N LEU A 165 -4.11 -6.03 -0.48
CA LEU A 165 -5.56 -6.12 -0.44
C LEU A 165 -6.11 -5.76 -1.80
N ASN A 166 -6.67 -6.75 -2.50
CA ASN A 166 -7.35 -6.55 -3.77
C ASN A 166 -8.77 -6.00 -3.53
N LEU A 167 -9.10 -4.87 -4.15
CA LEU A 167 -10.41 -4.24 -4.11
C LEU A 167 -11.08 -4.21 -5.50
N GLU A 168 -10.67 -5.13 -6.38
CA GLU A 168 -11.12 -5.35 -7.75
C GLU A 168 -10.59 -4.31 -8.76
N GLN A 169 -10.76 -3.01 -8.49
CA GLN A 169 -10.28 -1.93 -9.35
C GLN A 169 -9.05 -1.27 -8.75
N ASP A 170 -9.08 -1.04 -7.44
CA ASP A 170 -7.99 -0.50 -6.66
C ASP A 170 -7.36 -1.57 -5.76
N CYS A 171 -6.24 -1.22 -5.13
CA CYS A 171 -5.62 -2.09 -4.13
C CYS A 171 -4.98 -1.31 -3.00
N ILE A 172 -4.73 -1.98 -1.88
CA ILE A 172 -3.96 -1.44 -0.78
C ILE A 172 -2.72 -2.31 -0.55
N ILE A 173 -1.55 -1.67 -0.46
CA ILE A 173 -0.28 -2.31 -0.15
C ILE A 173 0.27 -1.75 1.16
N SER A 174 0.82 -2.61 2.00
CA SER A 174 1.60 -2.21 3.17
C SER A 174 2.77 -3.18 3.38
N PHE A 175 3.68 -2.86 4.29
CA PHE A 175 4.88 -3.64 4.58
C PHE A 175 5.00 -3.87 6.09
N CYS A 176 4.88 -5.13 6.52
CA CYS A 176 4.79 -5.44 7.94
C CYS A 176 5.25 -6.86 8.29
N THR A 177 5.45 -7.12 9.58
CA THR A 177 5.72 -8.47 10.11
C THR A 177 4.48 -9.36 10.04
N LEU A 178 4.67 -10.67 10.12
CA LEU A 178 3.57 -11.64 10.20
C LEU A 178 2.62 -11.37 11.39
N ASP A 179 3.14 -10.91 12.53
CA ASP A 179 2.30 -10.58 13.68
C ASP A 179 1.41 -9.36 13.41
N GLN A 180 1.99 -8.27 12.89
CA GLN A 180 1.24 -7.07 12.48
C GLN A 180 0.19 -7.39 11.43
N TYR A 181 0.53 -8.18 10.40
CA TYR A 181 -0.42 -8.68 9.40
C TYR A 181 -1.62 -9.39 10.06
N ASN A 182 -1.34 -10.33 10.97
CA ASN A 182 -2.39 -11.08 11.66
C ASN A 182 -3.25 -10.18 12.56
N GLN A 183 -2.68 -9.16 13.17
CA GLN A 183 -3.43 -8.18 13.97
C GLN A 183 -4.30 -7.28 13.08
N LEU A 184 -3.74 -6.73 12.00
CA LEU A 184 -4.46 -5.90 11.04
C LEU A 184 -5.65 -6.66 10.44
N ASN A 185 -5.43 -7.90 9.99
CA ASN A 185 -6.49 -8.73 9.45
C ASN A 185 -7.58 -9.11 10.46
N LYS A 186 -7.37 -9.01 11.78
CA LYS A 186 -8.46 -9.16 12.76
C LYS A 186 -9.39 -7.95 12.80
N LEU A 187 -8.86 -6.77 12.47
CA LEU A 187 -9.60 -5.50 12.44
C LEU A 187 -10.39 -5.34 11.14
N MET A 188 -9.80 -5.78 10.03
CA MET A 188 -10.33 -5.52 8.70
C MET A 188 -11.52 -6.42 8.33
N LYS A 189 -12.47 -5.84 7.58
CA LYS A 189 -13.57 -6.57 6.95
C LYS A 189 -13.09 -7.41 5.76
N TYR A 190 -12.37 -6.77 4.85
CA TYR A 190 -11.67 -7.41 3.74
C TYR A 190 -10.26 -7.85 4.20
N LYS A 191 -9.72 -8.93 3.63
CA LYS A 191 -8.47 -9.51 4.14
C LYS A 191 -7.33 -9.18 3.21
N PHE A 192 -6.25 -8.66 3.79
CA PHE A 192 -4.96 -8.64 3.12
C PHE A 192 -4.48 -10.07 2.91
N GLU A 193 -3.82 -10.28 1.79
CA GLU A 193 -3.00 -11.43 1.48
C GLU A 193 -1.57 -11.15 1.92
N PHE A 194 -0.90 -12.17 2.46
CA PHE A 194 0.49 -12.09 2.87
C PHE A 194 1.34 -12.63 1.72
N MET A 195 2.10 -11.74 1.06
CA MET A 195 2.89 -12.09 -0.11
C MET A 195 4.19 -12.71 0.40
N ALA A 196 4.38 -14.04 0.26
CA ALA A 196 5.49 -14.77 0.88
C ALA A 196 6.04 -15.90 0.03
#